data_AF-A0A3R9ZC38-F1
#
_entry.id   AF-A0A3R9ZC38-F1
#
_cell.length_a   1.000
_cell.length_b   1.000
_cell.length_c   1.000
_cell.angle_alpha   90.00
_cell.angle_beta   90.00
_cell.angle_gamma   90.00
#
_symmetry.space_group_name_H-M   'P 1'
#
loop_
_entity.id
_entity.type
_entity.pdbx_description
1 polymer ?
#
loop_
_entity_poly.entity_id
_entity_poly.type
_entity_poly.pdbx_seq_one_letter_code
_entity_poly.pdbx_strand_id
1 'polypeptide(L)'
;MMLPLLAFMAMPVSPQSSKDSRVAEADREMMVDVAQANLAEIATGKLALDKSQDPKIDKFAQQMIDDHTKALDDLKKIAQSKGVEIPGEPDLAHKAPRSLQALPARKLLSS
;
A
#
# COMPACT_ATOMS: atom_id res chain seq x y z
N MET A 1 22.02 66.49 10.02
CA MET A 1 20.78 65.71 10.22
C MET A 1 19.99 65.71 8.92
N MET A 2 19.76 64.54 8.30
CA MET A 2 18.63 64.17 7.43
C MET A 2 18.89 62.75 6.88
N LEU A 3 18.02 61.80 7.25
CA LEU A 3 18.12 60.35 7.04
C LEU A 3 18.17 59.94 5.56
N PRO A 4 18.73 58.77 5.21
CA PRO A 4 18.33 58.04 4.02
C PRO A 4 17.19 57.04 4.34
N LEU A 5 16.18 57.19 3.49
CA LEU A 5 14.97 56.42 3.24
C LEU A 5 15.21 54.91 3.07
N LEU A 6 14.31 54.12 3.66
CA LEU A 6 14.19 52.67 3.46
C LEU A 6 14.07 52.34 1.96
N ALA A 7 14.96 51.49 1.46
CA ALA A 7 14.73 50.72 0.25
C ALA A 7 14.45 49.26 0.66
N PHE A 8 13.16 48.91 0.77
CA PHE A 8 12.74 47.52 0.82
C PHE A 8 13.09 46.89 -0.53
N MET A 9 14.16 46.10 -0.54
CA MET A 9 14.53 45.24 -1.66
C MET A 9 13.45 44.17 -1.78
N ALA A 10 12.56 44.33 -2.76
CA ALA A 10 11.58 43.33 -3.14
C ALA A 10 12.32 42.08 -3.63
N MET A 11 12.34 41.02 -2.83
CA MET A 11 12.80 39.72 -3.31
C MET A 11 11.79 39.22 -4.35
N PRO A 12 12.24 38.72 -5.51
CA PRO A 12 11.35 38.02 -6.43
C PRO A 12 10.84 36.76 -5.71
N VAL A 13 9.54 36.74 -5.38
CA VAL A 13 8.84 35.48 -5.14
C VAL A 13 8.93 34.70 -6.45
N SER A 14 9.77 33.67 -6.44
CA SER A 14 9.81 32.70 -7.54
C SER A 14 8.41 32.13 -7.72
N PRO A 15 7.84 32.15 -8.94
CA PRO A 15 6.59 31.48 -9.19
C PRO A 15 6.82 29.98 -8.99
N GLN A 16 6.21 29.44 -7.93
CA GLN A 16 6.09 28.01 -7.73
C GLN A 16 5.14 27.47 -8.79
N SER A 17 5.67 27.27 -10.00
CA SER A 17 4.94 26.75 -11.14
C SER A 17 4.52 25.31 -10.87
N SER A 18 3.22 25.18 -10.62
CA SER A 18 2.37 24.13 -11.17
C SER A 18 2.81 22.70 -10.86
N LYS A 19 2.32 22.17 -9.72
CA LYS A 19 2.08 20.73 -9.60
C LYS A 19 1.10 20.36 -10.71
N ASP A 20 1.66 19.86 -11.80
CA ASP A 20 0.96 19.36 -12.95
C ASP A 20 -0.12 18.37 -12.48
N SER A 21 -1.30 18.43 -13.11
CA SER A 21 -2.49 17.63 -12.76
C SER A 21 -2.35 16.14 -13.12
N ARG A 22 -1.11 15.68 -13.29
CA ARG A 22 -0.71 14.31 -13.51
C ARG A 22 -0.36 13.70 -12.17
N VAL A 23 -0.84 12.47 -11.93
CA VAL A 23 -0.43 11.66 -10.78
C VAL A 23 1.10 11.63 -10.75
N ALA A 24 1.69 11.92 -9.58
CA ALA A 24 3.15 11.85 -9.45
C ALA A 24 3.61 10.41 -9.66
N GLU A 25 4.81 10.21 -10.22
CA GLU A 25 5.33 8.85 -10.44
C GLU A 25 5.41 8.05 -9.14
N ALA A 26 5.84 8.70 -8.05
CA ALA A 26 5.86 8.10 -6.72
C ALA A 26 4.46 7.64 -6.24
N ASP A 27 3.40 8.37 -6.59
CA ASP A 27 2.04 7.96 -6.24
C ASP A 27 1.62 6.72 -7.03
N ARG A 28 2.05 6.58 -8.29
CA ARG A 28 1.80 5.37 -9.10
C ARG A 28 2.49 4.16 -8.50
N GLU A 29 3.78 4.29 -8.22
CA GLU A 29 4.60 3.22 -7.64
C GLU A 29 4.02 2.77 -6.29
N MET A 30 3.65 3.72 -5.43
CA MET A 30 3.00 3.43 -4.16
C MET A 30 1.68 2.66 -4.35
N MET A 31 0.86 2.99 -5.34
CA MET A 31 -0.39 2.25 -5.61
C MET A 31 -0.12 0.81 -6.06
N VAL A 32 0.94 0.57 -6.83
CA VAL A 32 1.34 -0.78 -7.23
C VAL A 32 1.83 -1.57 -6.00
N ASP A 33 2.68 -0.98 -5.17
CA ASP A 33 3.23 -1.63 -3.98
C ASP A 33 2.15 -2.00 -2.97
N VAL A 34 1.22 -1.07 -2.69
CA VAL A 34 0.11 -1.33 -1.78
C VAL A 34 -0.80 -2.42 -2.33
N ALA A 35 -1.05 -2.46 -3.64
CA ALA A 35 -1.83 -3.53 -4.25
C ALA A 35 -1.16 -4.89 -4.06
N GLN A 36 0.15 -4.97 -4.32
CA GLN A 36 0.94 -6.17 -4.13
C GLN A 36 0.95 -6.65 -2.66
N ALA A 37 1.09 -5.73 -1.71
CA ALA A 37 1.05 -6.05 -0.28
C ALA A 37 -0.30 -6.67 0.14
N ASN A 38 -1.42 -6.04 -0.25
CA ASN A 38 -2.75 -6.58 0.05
C ASN A 38 -2.96 -7.97 -0.56
N LEU A 39 -2.51 -8.19 -1.80
CA LEU A 39 -2.58 -9.47 -2.47
C LEU A 39 -1.75 -10.55 -1.75
N ALA A 40 -0.58 -10.19 -1.23
CA ALA A 40 0.27 -11.08 -0.43
C ALA A 40 -0.41 -11.48 0.90
N GLU A 41 -1.06 -10.53 1.57
CA GLU A 41 -1.77 -10.74 2.83
C GLU A 41 -3.03 -11.60 2.63
N ILE A 42 -3.77 -11.38 1.54
CA ILE A 42 -4.89 -12.24 1.15
C ILE A 42 -4.41 -13.68 0.91
N ALA A 43 -3.32 -13.86 0.16
CA ALA A 43 -2.75 -15.19 -0.09
C ALA A 43 -2.30 -15.87 1.21
N THR A 44 -1.74 -15.10 2.13
CA THR A 44 -1.32 -15.59 3.46
C THR A 44 -2.52 -16.00 4.32
N GLY A 45 -3.59 -15.21 4.32
CA GLY A 45 -4.83 -15.56 5.01
C GLY A 45 -5.45 -16.85 4.47
N LYS A 46 -5.48 -17.01 3.13
CA LYS A 46 -5.95 -18.25 2.49
C LYS A 46 -5.11 -19.46 2.92
N LEU A 47 -3.79 -19.31 2.95
CA LEU A 47 -2.91 -20.38 3.44
C LEU A 47 -3.17 -20.71 4.91
N ALA A 48 -3.45 -19.71 5.75
CA ALA A 48 -3.79 -19.93 7.16
C ALA A 48 -5.10 -20.72 7.30
N LEU A 49 -6.15 -20.38 6.53
CA LEU A 49 -7.39 -21.15 6.48
C LEU A 49 -7.16 -22.60 6.04
N ASP A 50 -6.32 -22.82 5.04
CA ASP A 50 -6.02 -24.16 4.51
C ASP A 50 -5.21 -25.04 5.49
N LYS A 51 -4.46 -24.43 6.41
CA LYS A 51 -3.51 -25.13 7.30
C LYS A 51 -3.97 -25.22 8.75
N SER A 52 -4.85 -24.34 9.17
CA SER A 52 -5.32 -24.26 10.54
C SER A 52 -6.34 -25.36 10.85
N GLN A 53 -6.40 -25.74 12.13
CA GLN A 53 -7.46 -26.55 12.72
C GLN A 53 -8.06 -25.85 13.94
N ASP A 54 -7.64 -24.60 14.21
CA ASP A 54 -8.13 -23.80 15.34
C ASP A 54 -9.19 -22.81 14.82
N PRO A 55 -10.46 -22.91 15.28
CA PRO A 55 -11.52 -22.01 14.85
C PRO A 55 -11.23 -20.52 15.08
N LYS A 56 -10.36 -20.18 16.04
CA LYS A 56 -9.95 -18.79 16.30
C LYS A 56 -9.00 -18.29 15.22
N ILE A 57 -8.04 -19.14 14.80
CA ILE A 57 -7.13 -18.81 13.70
C ILE A 57 -7.92 -18.70 12.40
N ASP A 58 -8.89 -19.58 12.17
CA ASP A 58 -9.72 -19.54 10.97
C ASP A 58 -10.52 -18.23 10.89
N LYS A 59 -11.17 -17.85 11.99
CA LYS A 59 -11.92 -16.60 12.06
C LYS A 59 -11.03 -15.38 11.81
N PHE A 60 -9.83 -15.37 12.39
CA PHE A 60 -8.89 -14.28 12.19
C PHE A 60 -8.38 -14.23 10.74
N ALA A 61 -8.05 -15.38 10.15
CA ALA A 61 -7.60 -15.47 8.77
C ALA A 61 -8.68 -14.99 7.78
N GLN A 62 -9.95 -15.37 8.01
CA GLN A 62 -11.06 -14.87 7.20
C GLN A 62 -11.21 -13.35 7.32
N GLN A 63 -11.13 -12.79 8.53
CA GLN A 63 -11.19 -11.35 8.72
C GLN A 63 -10.07 -10.63 7.96
N MET A 64 -8.84 -11.14 8.03
CA MET A 64 -7.71 -10.57 7.27
C MET A 64 -7.98 -10.60 5.76
N ILE A 65 -8.48 -11.72 5.23
CA ILE A 65 -8.83 -11.81 3.80
C ILE A 65 -9.87 -10.75 3.43
N ASP A 66 -10.92 -10.61 4.23
CA ASP A 66 -12.02 -9.67 3.96
C ASP A 66 -11.54 -8.22 3.99
N ASP A 67 -10.80 -7.84 5.04
CA ASP A 67 -10.28 -6.48 5.23
C ASP A 67 -9.31 -6.08 4.11
N HIS A 68 -8.37 -6.96 3.76
CA HIS A 68 -7.40 -6.69 2.69
C HIS A 68 -8.01 -6.75 1.28
N THR A 69 -9.01 -7.62 1.06
CA THR A 69 -9.76 -7.63 -0.21
C THR A 69 -10.50 -6.31 -0.40
N LYS A 70 -11.17 -5.82 0.65
CA LYS A 70 -11.86 -4.54 0.60
C LYS A 70 -10.89 -3.39 0.35
N ALA A 71 -9.75 -3.35 1.05
CA ALA A 71 -8.73 -2.32 0.87
C ALA A 71 -8.16 -2.32 -0.56
N LEU A 72 -7.88 -3.50 -1.12
CA LEU A 72 -7.45 -3.65 -2.51
C LEU A 72 -8.50 -3.13 -3.49
N ASP A 73 -9.78 -3.44 -3.29
CA ASP A 73 -10.85 -2.99 -4.18
C ASP A 73 -11.07 -1.47 -4.11
N ASP A 74 -10.91 -0.86 -2.94
CA ASP A 74 -10.95 0.59 -2.80
C ASP A 74 -9.73 1.26 -3.48
N LEU A 75 -8.54 0.64 -3.37
CA LEU A 75 -7.36 1.08 -4.10
C LEU A 75 -7.53 0.98 -5.63
N LYS A 76 -8.15 -0.10 -6.14
CA LYS A 76 -8.48 -0.24 -7.58
C LYS A 76 -9.34 0.92 -8.07
N LYS A 77 -10.35 1.33 -7.30
CA LYS A 77 -11.21 2.48 -7.67
C LYS A 77 -10.41 3.78 -7.71
N ILE A 78 -9.52 4.00 -6.73
CA ILE A 78 -8.64 5.17 -6.69
C ILE A 78 -7.70 5.17 -7.91
N ALA A 79 -7.05 4.05 -8.19
CA ALA A 79 -6.13 3.90 -9.31
C ALA A 79 -6.83 4.14 -10.65
N GLN A 80 -8.01 3.54 -10.86
CA GLN A 80 -8.86 3.78 -12.03
C GLN A 80 -9.23 5.26 -12.20
N SER A 81 -9.65 5.94 -11.13
CA SER A 81 -9.99 7.37 -11.17
C SER A 81 -8.80 8.26 -11.56
N LYS A 82 -7.59 7.74 -11.38
CA LYS A 82 -6.31 8.40 -11.60
C LYS A 82 -5.60 7.91 -12.88
N GLY A 83 -6.20 6.99 -13.63
CA GLY A 83 -5.60 6.39 -14.83
C GLY A 83 -4.33 5.58 -14.54
N VAL A 84 -4.24 4.99 -13.35
CA VAL A 84 -3.12 4.14 -12.92
C VAL A 84 -3.58 2.69 -12.99
N GLU A 85 -2.77 1.84 -13.63
CA GLU A 85 -2.97 0.40 -13.59
C GLU A 85 -2.28 -0.19 -12.36
N ILE A 86 -3.00 -1.05 -11.64
CA ILE A 86 -2.47 -1.80 -10.50
C ILE A 86 -2.73 -3.30 -10.70
N PRO A 87 -1.87 -4.17 -10.13
CA PRO A 87 -2.00 -5.62 -10.28
C PRO A 87 -3.31 -6.15 -9.69
N GLY A 88 -3.95 -7.07 -10.42
CA GLY A 88 -5.13 -7.81 -9.97
C GLY A 88 -4.82 -9.12 -9.23
N GLU A 89 -3.57 -9.59 -9.32
CA GLU A 89 -3.06 -10.81 -8.69
C GLU A 89 -1.67 -10.56 -8.11
N PRO A 90 -1.25 -11.28 -7.05
CA PRO A 90 0.09 -11.10 -6.49
C PRO A 90 1.15 -11.54 -7.51
N ASP A 91 2.10 -10.64 -7.80
CA ASP A 91 3.26 -10.97 -8.62
C ASP A 91 4.22 -11.88 -7.83
N LEU A 92 5.09 -12.61 -8.53
CA LEU A 92 6.05 -13.58 -8.00
C LEU A 92 6.91 -13.04 -6.84
N ALA A 93 7.23 -11.74 -6.83
CA ALA A 93 7.97 -11.08 -5.75
C ALA A 93 7.15 -10.90 -4.45
N HIS A 94 5.81 -10.87 -4.56
CA HIS A 94 4.87 -10.64 -3.47
C HIS A 94 3.95 -11.84 -3.21
N LYS A 95 4.22 -13.00 -3.83
CA LYS A 95 3.62 -14.26 -3.39
C LYS A 95 4.06 -14.50 -1.96
N ALA A 96 3.11 -14.96 -1.13
CA ALA A 96 3.33 -15.25 0.29
C ALA A 96 4.75 -15.84 0.48
N PRO A 97 5.60 -15.19 1.29
CA PRO A 97 7.02 -15.46 1.29
C PRO A 97 7.23 -16.96 1.46
N ARG A 98 8.13 -17.52 0.64
CA ARG A 98 8.40 -18.97 0.56
C ARG A 98 8.63 -19.61 1.94
N SER A 99 9.05 -18.79 2.91
CA SER A 99 9.16 -19.13 4.33
C SER A 99 7.84 -19.56 4.96
N LEU A 100 6.70 -18.89 4.70
CA LEU A 100 5.38 -19.25 5.25
C LEU A 100 4.83 -20.54 4.65
N GLN A 101 5.11 -20.80 3.36
CA GLN A 101 4.73 -22.04 2.69
C GLN A 101 5.44 -23.27 3.29
N ALA A 102 6.62 -23.05 3.89
CA ALA A 102 7.45 -24.08 4.51
C ALA A 102 7.19 -24.26 6.02
N LEU A 103 6.30 -23.47 6.64
CA LEU A 103 6.03 -23.59 8.07
C LEU A 103 5.05 -24.76 8.35
N PRO A 104 5.47 -25.81 9.07
CA PRO A 104 4.51 -26.75 9.63
C PRO A 104 3.68 -26.02 10.71
N ALA A 105 2.35 -26.25 10.72
CA ALA A 105 1.38 -25.62 11.61
C ALA A 105 1.73 -25.66 13.12
N ARG A 106 2.70 -26.50 13.52
CA ARG A 106 3.14 -26.70 14.91
C ARG A 106 3.88 -25.53 15.56
N LYS A 107 4.39 -24.54 14.82
CA LYS A 107 5.26 -23.50 15.39
C LYS A 107 4.56 -22.22 15.85
N LEU A 108 3.24 -22.10 15.64
CA LEU A 108 2.45 -20.92 16.00
C LEU A 108 1.95 -20.91 17.45
N LEU A 109 2.22 -21.96 18.24
CA LEU A 109 1.68 -22.16 19.59
C LEU A 109 2.74 -22.12 20.71
N SER A 110 3.98 -21.68 20.45
CA SER A 110 5.06 -21.75 21.45
C SER A 110 5.73 -20.41 21.82
N SER A 111 4.96 -19.34 21.98
CA SER A 111 5.45 -18.14 22.69
C SER A 111 4.36 -17.57 23.59
#